data_AF-A0A7S0C9N2-F1
#
_entry.id   AF-A0A7S0C9N2-F1
#
_cell.length_a   1.000
_cell.length_b   1.000
_cell.length_c   1.000
_cell.angle_alpha   90.00
_cell.angle_beta   90.00
_cell.angle_gamma   90.00
#
_symmetry.space_group_name_H-M   'P 1'
#
loop_
_entity.id
_entity.type
_entity.pdbx_description
1 polymer ?
#
loop_
_entity_poly.entity_id
_entity_poly.type
_entity_poly.pdbx_seq_one_letter_code
_entity_poly.pdbx_strand_id
1 'polypeptide(L)'
;MSPNSVFDKSFSLIREYDEVKNRLGTPLKAYGRDHGGNREGRRNFIEHTQYTDQEDGTNRTRVRYNLEGKFGMAFVFAEVSSDMPSGEFVYILVQDKRNGHVITVVDNRSAIAATRMAGGSKEGMDAFSKLLGGGKS
;
A
#
# COMPACT_ATOMS: atom_id res chain seq x y z
N MET A 1 -0.22 12.35 4.30
CA MET A 1 -1.43 11.77 4.93
C MET A 1 -1.04 11.27 6.32
N SER A 2 -1.89 11.41 7.35
CA SER A 2 -1.55 10.88 8.68
C SER A 2 -1.59 9.34 8.70
N PRO A 3 -0.78 8.65 9.53
CA PRO A 3 -0.77 7.18 9.58
C PRO A 3 -2.15 6.55 9.82
N ASN A 4 -2.98 7.15 10.68
CA ASN A 4 -4.34 6.68 10.91
C ASN A 4 -5.22 6.80 9.66
N SER A 5 -5.10 7.89 8.90
CA SER A 5 -5.85 8.02 7.65
C SER A 5 -5.39 7.02 6.57
N VAL A 6 -4.11 6.67 6.53
CA VAL A 6 -3.59 5.61 5.64
C VAL A 6 -4.15 4.25 6.06
N PHE A 7 -4.20 3.96 7.36
CA PHE A 7 -4.83 2.77 7.92
C PHE A 7 -6.31 2.67 7.54
N ASP A 8 -7.12 3.70 7.84
CA ASP A 8 -8.57 3.67 7.61
C ASP A 8 -8.91 3.49 6.12
N LYS A 9 -8.21 4.23 5.25
CA LYS A 9 -8.42 4.15 3.79
C LYS A 9 -7.96 2.79 3.22
N SER A 10 -6.79 2.30 3.62
CA SER A 10 -6.31 1.00 3.12
C SER A 10 -7.21 -0.15 3.58
N PHE A 11 -7.68 -0.13 4.83
CA PHE A 11 -8.60 -1.16 5.32
C PHE A 11 -9.95 -1.12 4.58
N SER A 12 -10.43 0.08 4.25
CA SER A 12 -11.66 0.26 3.46
C SER A 12 -11.54 -0.29 2.03
N LEU A 13 -10.35 -0.30 1.44
CA LEU A 13 -10.12 -0.94 0.14
C LEU A 13 -9.99 -2.46 0.27
N ILE A 14 -9.27 -2.93 1.30
CA ILE A 14 -9.05 -4.36 1.54
C ILE A 14 -10.37 -5.10 1.80
N ARG A 15 -11.30 -4.50 2.55
CA ARG A 15 -12.59 -5.14 2.86
C ARG A 15 -13.45 -5.44 1.62
N GLU A 16 -13.25 -4.70 0.54
CA GLU A 16 -13.98 -4.92 -0.71
C GLU A 16 -13.26 -5.94 -1.62
N TYR A 17 -12.00 -6.29 -1.34
CA TYR A 17 -11.17 -7.14 -2.20
C TYR A 17 -11.52 -8.63 -2.06
N ASP A 18 -12.03 -9.24 -3.13
CA ASP A 18 -12.56 -10.61 -3.12
C ASP A 18 -11.51 -11.66 -2.74
N GLU A 19 -10.28 -11.53 -3.23
CA GLU A 19 -9.22 -12.50 -2.90
C GLU A 19 -8.89 -12.51 -1.40
N VAL A 20 -8.89 -11.33 -0.76
CA VAL A 20 -8.65 -11.24 0.69
C VAL A 20 -9.81 -11.85 1.46
N LYS A 21 -11.05 -11.56 1.05
CA LYS A 21 -12.26 -12.16 1.66
C LYS A 21 -12.26 -13.69 1.52
N ASN A 22 -11.91 -14.21 0.35
CA ASN A 22 -11.85 -15.66 0.12
C ASN A 22 -10.74 -16.31 0.93
N ARG A 23 -9.61 -15.63 1.09
CA ARG A 23 -8.45 -16.17 1.80
C ARG A 23 -8.61 -16.15 3.33
N LEU A 24 -9.05 -15.02 3.88
CA LEU A 24 -9.11 -14.80 5.34
C LEU A 24 -10.52 -15.01 5.91
N GLY A 25 -11.55 -15.03 5.07
CA GLY A 25 -12.94 -15.09 5.51
C GLY A 25 -13.47 -13.76 6.04
N THR A 26 -14.79 -13.64 6.14
CA THR A 26 -15.48 -12.48 6.69
C THR A 26 -16.13 -12.80 8.04
N PRO A 27 -16.36 -11.80 8.93
CA PRO A 27 -15.95 -10.39 8.82
C PRO A 27 -14.45 -10.18 9.03
N LEU A 28 -13.92 -9.11 8.45
CA LEU A 28 -12.51 -8.70 8.63
C LEU A 28 -12.39 -7.67 9.76
N LYS A 29 -11.34 -7.79 10.57
CA LYS A 29 -10.96 -6.86 11.64
C LYS A 29 -9.53 -6.41 11.43
N ALA A 30 -9.26 -5.12 11.63
CA ALA A 30 -7.91 -4.56 11.55
C ALA A 30 -7.52 -3.88 12.87
N TYR A 31 -6.27 -4.06 13.28
CA TYR A 31 -5.73 -3.45 14.50
C TYR A 31 -4.22 -3.23 14.39
N GLY A 32 -3.74 -2.19 15.06
CA GLY A 32 -2.31 -1.88 15.16
C GLY A 32 -1.53 -2.88 16.03
N ARG A 33 -0.41 -2.45 16.58
CA ARG A 33 0.37 -3.26 17.52
C ARG A 33 -0.33 -3.31 18.88
N ASP A 34 -0.71 -4.50 19.30
CA ASP A 34 -1.27 -4.71 20.63
C ASP A 34 -0.13 -4.59 21.67
N HIS A 35 -0.24 -3.61 22.56
CA HIS A 35 0.71 -3.37 23.65
C HIS A 35 0.17 -3.98 24.95
N GLY A 36 -0.26 -5.25 24.93
CA GLY A 36 -0.36 -6.14 26.10
C GLY A 36 -1.05 -5.56 27.34
N GLY A 37 -1.99 -4.63 27.16
CA GLY A 37 -2.58 -3.86 28.24
C GLY A 37 -4.08 -3.94 28.15
N ASN A 38 -4.69 -4.78 29.00
CA ASN A 38 -6.11 -4.78 29.31
C ASN A 38 -6.53 -3.43 29.95
N ARG A 39 -6.50 -2.35 29.16
CA ARG A 39 -7.00 -1.02 29.52
C ARG A 39 -7.79 -0.49 28.33
N GLU A 40 -9.07 -0.78 28.42
CA GLU A 40 -10.14 -0.23 27.61
C GLU A 40 -9.93 1.29 27.42
N GLY A 41 -9.63 1.71 26.18
CA GLY A 41 -9.59 3.14 25.82
C GLY A 41 -8.34 3.67 25.12
N ARG A 42 -7.23 2.92 24.94
CA ARG A 42 -6.12 3.38 24.09
C ARG A 42 -6.27 2.86 22.66
N ARG A 43 -6.44 3.80 21.71
CA ARG A 43 -6.41 3.52 20.27
C ARG A 43 -5.16 2.72 19.94
N ASN A 44 -5.33 1.57 19.27
CA ASN A 44 -4.22 0.72 18.84
C ASN A 44 -3.18 1.58 18.10
N PHE A 45 -1.92 1.52 18.54
CA PHE A 45 -0.85 2.26 17.87
C PHE A 45 -0.63 1.66 16.49
N ILE A 46 -0.86 2.45 15.44
CA ILE A 46 -0.54 2.05 14.08
C ILE A 46 0.97 2.22 13.89
N GLU A 47 1.65 1.09 13.73
CA GLU A 47 3.06 1.08 13.41
C GLU A 47 3.27 1.73 12.05
N HIS A 48 4.16 2.70 12.00
CA HIS A 48 4.44 3.43 10.78
C HIS A 48 5.90 3.84 10.70
N THR A 49 6.36 4.08 9.49
CA THR A 49 7.68 4.61 9.18
C THR A 49 7.50 5.73 8.17
N GLN A 50 8.12 6.87 8.45
CA GLN A 50 8.24 7.96 7.50
C GLN A 50 9.70 8.02 7.05
N TYR A 51 9.90 8.09 5.73
CA TYR A 51 11.24 8.13 5.16
C TYR A 51 11.19 8.82 3.80
N THR A 52 12.33 9.34 3.36
CA THR A 52 12.49 9.80 1.98
C THR A 52 12.98 8.62 1.16
N ASP A 53 12.24 8.28 0.10
CA ASP A 53 12.62 7.20 -0.80
C ASP A 53 13.91 7.58 -1.54
N GLN A 54 14.87 6.66 -1.62
CA GLN A 54 16.17 6.96 -2.23
C GLN A 54 16.15 6.94 -3.75
N GLU A 55 15.20 6.21 -4.35
CA GLU A 55 15.09 6.09 -5.80
C GLU A 55 14.38 7.31 -6.37
N ASP A 56 13.27 7.70 -5.74
CA ASP A 56 12.45 8.81 -6.21
C ASP A 56 12.55 10.14 -5.45
N GLY A 57 13.14 10.14 -4.26
CA GLY A 57 13.33 11.35 -3.45
C GLY A 57 12.05 11.86 -2.79
N THR A 58 10.93 11.14 -2.93
CA THR A 58 9.64 11.57 -2.36
C THR A 58 9.49 11.11 -0.91
N ASN A 59 8.69 11.85 -0.14
CA ASN A 59 8.45 11.49 1.26
C ASN A 59 7.38 10.41 1.34
N ARG A 60 7.76 9.24 1.84
CA ARG A 60 6.91 8.07 2.02
C ARG A 60 6.39 7.98 3.43
N THR A 61 5.13 7.58 3.55
CA THR A 61 4.56 7.12 4.82
C THR A 61 4.07 5.70 4.63
N ARG A 62 4.74 4.77 5.30
CA ARG A 62 4.38 3.35 5.31
C ARG A 62 3.75 2.99 6.63
N VAL A 63 2.59 2.33 6.61
CA VAL A 63 1.94 1.78 7.80
C VAL A 63 1.95 0.25 7.76
N ARG A 64 2.08 -0.36 8.93
CA ARG A 64 1.94 -1.79 9.16
C ARG A 64 0.88 -2.04 10.23
N TYR A 65 -0.03 -2.96 9.96
CA TYR A 65 -1.03 -3.38 10.93
C TYR A 65 -1.45 -4.84 10.72
N ASN A 66 -2.17 -5.38 11.69
CA ASN A 66 -2.71 -6.72 11.67
C ASN A 66 -4.10 -6.73 11.05
N LEU A 67 -4.37 -7.74 10.24
CA LEU A 67 -5.68 -8.05 9.69
C LEU A 67 -6.07 -9.45 10.14
N GLU A 68 -7.31 -9.62 10.55
CA GLU A 68 -7.85 -10.87 11.06
C GLU A 68 -9.20 -11.15 10.42
N GLY A 69 -9.34 -12.35 9.89
CA GLY A 69 -10.61 -12.88 9.40
C GLY A 69 -10.91 -14.23 10.05
N LYS A 70 -12.06 -14.81 9.70
CA LYS A 70 -12.53 -16.08 10.25
C LYS A 70 -11.53 -17.25 10.07
N PHE A 71 -10.77 -17.25 8.98
CA PHE A 71 -9.91 -18.36 8.56
C PHE A 71 -8.41 -18.10 8.79
N GLY A 72 -8.03 -16.90 9.24
CA GLY A 72 -6.63 -16.60 9.47
C GLY A 72 -6.32 -15.14 9.74
N MET A 73 -5.02 -14.87 9.86
CA MET A 73 -4.48 -13.55 10.13
C MET A 73 -3.45 -13.19 9.06
N ALA A 74 -3.35 -11.89 8.78
CA ALA A 74 -2.40 -11.32 7.85
C ALA A 74 -1.72 -10.08 8.44
N PHE A 75 -0.57 -9.72 7.89
CA PHE A 75 -0.01 -8.39 8.00
C PHE A 75 -0.45 -7.57 6.79
N VAL A 76 -0.75 -6.30 7.02
CA VAL A 76 -0.99 -5.33 5.94
C VAL A 76 0.16 -4.35 5.92
N PHE A 77 0.67 -4.09 4.72
CA PHE A 77 1.60 -3.02 4.43
C PHE A 77 0.94 -2.07 3.46
N ALA A 78 0.76 -0.82 3.85
CA ALA A 78 0.22 0.21 2.98
C ALA A 78 1.14 1.41 2.97
N GLU A 79 1.39 1.94 1.78
CA GLU A 79 2.32 3.06 1.61
C GLU A 79 1.71 4.14 0.73
N VAL A 80 1.95 5.39 1.11
CA VAL A 80 1.56 6.59 0.36
C VAL A 80 2.81 7.46 0.15
N SER A 81 2.82 8.21 -0.95
CA SER A 81 3.83 9.23 -1.25
C SER A 81 3.24 10.62 -1.06
N SER A 82 4.08 11.61 -0.70
CA SER A 82 3.72 13.03 -0.69
C SER A 82 3.30 13.55 -2.06
N ASP A 83 3.81 12.94 -3.12
CA ASP A 83 3.70 13.46 -4.49
C ASP A 83 2.55 12.81 -5.26
N MET A 84 1.86 11.85 -4.63
CA MET A 84 0.64 11.25 -5.16
C MET A 84 -0.60 12.01 -4.68
N PRO A 85 -1.68 12.05 -5.48
CA PRO A 85 -2.97 12.58 -5.05
C PRO A 85 -3.43 11.98 -3.72
N SER A 86 -4.08 12.81 -2.89
CA SER A 86 -4.53 12.39 -1.56
C SER A 86 -5.54 11.25 -1.65
N GLY A 87 -5.13 10.05 -1.23
CA GLY A 87 -5.96 8.84 -1.26
C GLY A 87 -5.42 7.76 -2.17
N GLU A 88 -4.44 8.08 -3.02
CA GLU A 88 -3.73 7.07 -3.80
C GLU A 88 -2.62 6.42 -2.99
N PHE A 89 -2.41 5.13 -3.26
CA PHE A 89 -1.42 4.31 -2.59
C PHE A 89 -0.32 3.96 -3.58
N VAL A 90 0.91 3.97 -3.07
CA VAL A 90 2.06 3.37 -3.75
C VAL A 90 1.82 1.87 -3.85
N TYR A 91 1.42 1.27 -2.74
CA TYR A 91 0.94 -0.10 -2.69
C TYR A 91 0.06 -0.36 -1.47
N ILE A 92 -0.72 -1.43 -1.55
CA ILE A 92 -1.39 -2.10 -0.44
C ILE A 92 -1.17 -3.60 -0.62
N LEU A 93 -0.40 -4.19 0.30
CA LEU A 93 -0.05 -5.61 0.29
C LEU A 93 -0.61 -6.29 1.54
N VAL A 94 -1.21 -7.45 1.37
CA VAL A 94 -1.74 -8.29 2.45
C VAL A 94 -0.96 -9.60 2.48
N GLN A 95 -0.14 -9.80 3.52
CA GLN A 95 0.68 -10.99 3.69
C GLN A 95 0.06 -11.94 4.71
N ASP A 96 -0.35 -13.12 4.28
CA ASP A 96 -0.85 -14.17 5.15
C ASP A 96 0.23 -14.63 6.15
N LYS A 97 -0.09 -14.60 7.45
CA LYS A 97 0.86 -15.00 8.50
C LYS A 97 1.16 -16.49 8.53
N ARG A 98 0.27 -17.33 7.99
CA ARG A 98 0.40 -18.79 8.05
C ARG A 98 1.47 -19.31 7.09
N ASN A 99 1.51 -18.77 5.86
CA ASN A 99 2.36 -19.29 4.79
C ASN A 99 3.14 -18.21 4.04
N GLY A 100 3.02 -16.94 4.42
CA GLY A 100 3.72 -15.82 3.79
C GLY A 100 3.18 -15.41 2.43
N HIS A 101 2.07 -16.00 1.95
CA HIS A 101 1.46 -15.63 0.68
C HIS A 101 1.06 -14.15 0.67
N VAL A 102 1.44 -13.43 -0.37
CA VAL A 102 1.15 -11.99 -0.52
C VAL A 102 0.05 -11.79 -1.55
N ILE A 103 -1.02 -11.15 -1.12
CA ILE A 103 -2.10 -10.66 -1.98
C ILE A 103 -1.83 -9.18 -2.26
N THR A 104 -1.77 -8.83 -3.53
CA THR A 104 -1.54 -7.45 -3.98
C THR A 104 -2.87 -6.76 -4.26
N VAL A 105 -3.30 -5.89 -3.34
CA VAL A 105 -4.57 -5.15 -3.48
C VAL A 105 -4.38 -3.92 -4.36
N VAL A 106 -3.26 -3.21 -4.19
CA VAL A 106 -2.81 -2.09 -5.04
C VAL A 106 -1.30 -2.19 -5.18
N ASP A 107 -0.76 -1.97 -6.39
CA ASP A 107 0.68 -1.80 -6.61
C ASP A 107 0.94 -0.87 -7.80
N ASN A 108 1.36 0.36 -7.49
CA ASN A 108 1.66 1.42 -8.44
C ASN A 108 3.17 1.66 -8.57
N ARG A 109 4.03 0.85 -7.93
CA ARG A 109 5.49 1.06 -7.92
C ARG A 109 6.07 1.11 -9.33
N SER A 110 5.67 0.18 -10.20
CA SER A 110 6.13 0.15 -11.59
C SER A 110 5.70 1.39 -12.39
N ALA A 111 4.49 1.89 -12.17
CA ALA A 111 3.99 3.08 -12.85
C ALA A 111 4.72 4.35 -12.40
N ILE A 112 5.01 4.46 -11.09
CA ILE A 112 5.78 5.56 -10.50
C ILE A 112 7.21 5.54 -11.06
N ALA A 113 7.85 4.36 -11.08
CA ALA A 113 9.18 4.19 -11.66
C ALA A 113 9.21 4.54 -13.16
N ALA A 114 8.21 4.10 -13.94
CA ALA A 114 8.12 4.38 -15.36
C ALA A 114 7.92 5.88 -15.66
N THR A 115 7.02 6.55 -14.92
CA THR A 115 6.78 8.00 -15.05
C THR A 115 8.05 8.81 -14.77
N ARG A 116 8.83 8.37 -13.77
CA ARG A 116 10.12 8.98 -13.44
C ARG A 116 11.17 8.74 -14.52
N MET A 117 11.32 7.50 -15.01
CA MET A 117 12.24 7.19 -16.10
C MET A 117 11.91 7.97 -17.37
N ALA A 118 10.63 8.25 -17.62
CA ALA A 118 10.17 9.09 -18.72
C ALA A 118 10.37 10.61 -18.49
N GLY A 119 11.04 11.01 -17.40
CA GLY A 119 11.49 12.39 -17.17
C GLY A 119 10.42 13.34 -16.61
N GLY A 120 9.26 12.85 -16.17
CA GLY A 120 8.24 13.67 -15.49
C GLY A 120 7.57 14.76 -16.35
N SER A 121 8.00 14.98 -17.59
CA SER A 121 7.33 15.86 -18.55
C SER A 121 6.54 15.04 -19.56
N LYS A 122 5.38 15.56 -19.96
CA LYS A 122 4.56 15.00 -21.05
C LYS A 122 5.39 14.82 -22.35
N GLU A 123 6.34 15.73 -22.56
CA GLU A 123 7.29 15.71 -23.66
C GLU A 123 8.34 14.59 -23.55
N GLY A 124 8.81 14.26 -22.33
CA GLY A 124 9.70 13.13 -22.09
C GLY A 124 8.99 11.79 -22.28
N MET A 125 7.73 11.70 -21.86
CA MET A 125 6.87 10.54 -22.11
C MET A 125 6.57 10.36 -23.62
N ASP A 126 6.27 11.44 -24.35
CA ASP A 126 6.05 11.40 -25.80
C ASP A 126 7.32 11.09 -26.59
N ALA A 127 8.48 11.63 -26.17
CA ALA A 127 9.78 11.34 -26.77
C ALA A 127 10.19 9.88 -26.55
N PHE A 128 10.00 9.35 -25.34
CA PHE A 128 10.28 7.96 -25.01
C PHE A 128 9.34 6.99 -25.75
N SER A 129 8.05 7.34 -25.86
CA SER A 129 7.06 6.58 -26.64
C SER A 129 7.40 6.55 -28.14
N LYS A 130 7.84 7.68 -28.72
CA LYS A 130 8.32 7.72 -30.12
C LYS A 130 9.60 6.91 -30.35
N LEU A 131 10.53 6.91 -29.40
CA LEU A 131 11.77 6.15 -29.49
C LEU A 131 11.51 4.64 -29.47
N LEU A 132 10.59 4.18 -28.61
CA LEU A 132 10.20 2.77 -28.51
C LEU A 132 9.22 2.33 -29.61
N GLY A 133 8.42 3.25 -30.16
CA GLY A 133 7.47 2.98 -31.24
C GLY A 133 8.05 3.07 -32.66
N GLY A 134 9.28 3.57 -32.82
CA GLY A 134 9.94 3.78 -34.12
C GLY A 134 10.47 2.51 -34.81
N GLY A 135 10.22 1.33 -34.25
CA GLY A 135 10.68 0.05 -34.79
C GLY A 135 9.56 -0.76 -35.47
N LYS A 136 8.96 -0.22 -36.54
CA LYS A 136 8.31 -1.07 -37.56
C LYS A 136 8.69 -0.57 -38.95
N SER A 137 9.54 -1.38 -39.57
CA SER A 137 9.83 -1.43 -41.00
C SER A 137 8.57 -1.65 -41.82
#